data_AF-A0A1C0BXT1-F1
#
_entry.id   AF-A0A1C0BXT1-F1
#
_cell.length_a   1.000
_cell.length_b   1.000
_cell.length_c   1.000
_cell.angle_alpha   90.00
_cell.angle_beta   90.00
_cell.angle_gamma   90.00
#
_symmetry.space_group_name_H-M   'P 1'
#
loop_
_entity.id
_entity.type
_entity.pdbx_description
1 polymer ?
#
loop_
_entity_poly.entity_id
_entity_poly.type
_entity_poly.pdbx_seq_one_letter_code
_entity_poly.pdbx_strand_id
1 'polypeptide(L)' 'MMNKEEFEKYFKLHNKIVLYTKDNIPITFSKEYHFHFSGGHYEFDIADCEDLADFCKKRGLYLKPNNVQ' A
#
# COMPACT_ATOMS: atom_id res chain seq x y z
N MET A 1 -9.18 -3.62 5.06
CA MET A 1 -8.28 -3.12 3.99
C MET A 1 -8.65 -1.67 3.77
N MET A 2 -7.66 -0.79 3.69
CA MET A 2 -7.92 0.66 3.64
C MET A 2 -8.61 1.07 2.35
N ASN A 3 -9.55 2.00 2.46
CA ASN A 3 -10.18 2.68 1.33
C ASN A 3 -9.47 4.01 1.01
N LYS A 4 -9.92 4.70 -0.05
CA LYS A 4 -9.39 5.99 -0.48
C LYS A 4 -9.32 7.01 0.66
N GLU A 5 -10.41 7.23 1.39
CA GLU A 5 -10.49 8.25 2.45
C GLU A 5 -9.56 7.94 3.62
N GLU A 6 -9.39 6.65 3.95
CA GLU A 6 -8.46 6.20 4.98
C GLU A 6 -7.00 6.45 4.55
N PHE A 7 -6.66 6.16 3.28
CA PHE A 7 -5.34 6.47 2.74
C PHE A 7 -5.09 7.98 2.69
N GLU A 8 -6.05 8.78 2.22
CA GLU A 8 -5.92 10.24 2.20
C GLU A 8 -5.70 10.82 3.60
N LYS A 9 -6.44 10.35 4.61
CA LYS A 9 -6.26 10.77 6.01
C LYS A 9 -4.89 10.36 6.54
N TYR A 10 -4.46 9.12 6.28
CA TYR A 10 -3.16 8.62 6.71
C TYR A 10 -2.02 9.44 6.09
N PHE A 11 -2.09 9.69 4.78
CA PHE A 11 -1.05 10.41 4.06
C PHE A 11 -1.04 11.94 4.27
N LYS A 12 -1.97 12.48 5.07
CA LYS A 12 -1.87 13.86 5.60
C LYS A 12 -0.88 13.95 6.76
N LEU A 13 -0.70 12.85 7.50
CA LEU A 13 0.14 12.79 8.70
C LEU A 13 1.44 12.02 8.47
N HIS A 14 1.43 11.12 7.49
CA HIS A 14 2.53 10.23 7.16
C HIS A 14 2.86 10.32 5.68
N ASN A 15 4.09 10.04 5.31
CA ASN A 15 4.53 9.98 3.91
C ASN A 15 4.82 8.54 3.44
N LYS A 16 4.72 7.56 4.34
CA LYS A 16 5.10 6.17 4.06
C LYS A 16 4.17 5.19 4.75
N ILE A 17 3.82 4.12 4.04
CA ILE A 17 3.08 2.99 4.60
C ILE A 17 3.71 1.68 4.12
N VAL A 18 3.68 0.66 4.99
CA VAL A 18 4.10 -0.69 4.64
C VAL A 18 2.87 -1.58 4.68
N LEU A 19 2.61 -2.28 3.57
CA LEU A 19 1.56 -3.27 3.43
C LEU A 19 2.19 -4.64 3.18
N TYR A 20 1.43 -5.70 3.41
CA TYR A 20 1.90 -7.08 3.30
C TYR A 20 1.06 -7.84 2.30
N THR A 21 1.71 -8.67 1.48
CA THR A 21 1.02 -9.69 0.68
C THR A 21 0.48 -10.81 1.57
N LYS A 22 -0.29 -11.73 0.99
CA LYS A 22 -0.73 -12.95 1.69
C LYS A 22 0.43 -13.80 2.20
N ASP A 23 1.57 -13.77 1.49
CA ASP A 23 2.80 -14.49 1.85
C ASP A 23 3.70 -13.70 2.80
N ASN A 24 3.17 -12.66 3.45
CA ASN A 24 3.89 -11.78 4.39
C ASN A 24 5.08 -11.02 3.79
N ILE A 25 5.11 -10.85 2.46
CA ILE A 25 6.13 -10.05 1.81
C ILE A 25 5.78 -8.57 2.04
N PRO A 26 6.68 -7.77 2.65
CA PRO A 26 6.44 -6.36 2.85
C PRO A 26 6.58 -5.60 1.54
N ILE A 27 5.65 -4.68 1.32
CA ILE A 27 5.59 -3.75 0.20
C ILE A 27 5.51 -2.35 0.78
N THR A 28 6.39 -1.48 0.31
CA THR A 28 6.43 -0.08 0.75
C THR A 28 5.75 0.81 -0.27
N PHE A 29 4.89 1.71 0.22
CA PHE A 29 4.36 2.82 -0.55
C PHE A 29 4.80 4.13 0.09
N SER A 30 5.43 5.01 -0.68
CA SER A 30 5.84 6.34 -0.23
C SER A 30 5.16 7.42 -1.07
N LYS A 31 4.63 8.45 -0.42
CA LYS A 31 3.98 9.59 -1.07
C LYS A 31 4.97 10.74 -1.20
N GLU A 32 5.38 11.00 -2.42
CA GLU A 32 6.09 12.22 -2.79
C GLU A 32 5.19 13.05 -3.72
N TYR A 33 5.50 13.15 -5.01
CA TYR A 33 4.58 13.68 -6.04
C TYR A 33 3.58 12.61 -6.53
N HIS A 34 4.01 11.35 -6.57
CA HIS A 34 3.21 10.16 -6.83
C HIS A 34 3.44 9.13 -5.70
N PHE A 35 2.63 8.07 -5.67
CA PHE A 35 2.86 6.96 -4.75
C PHE A 35 3.86 6.00 -5.36
N HIS A 36 5.08 5.99 -4.82
CA HIS A 36 6.12 5.08 -5.25
C HIS A 36 5.97 3.72 -4.56
N PHE A 37 5.78 2.66 -5.35
CA PHE A 37 5.75 1.27 -4.91
C PHE A 37 7.15 0.66 -4.99
N SER A 38 7.61 0.03 -3.92
CA SER A 38 8.78 -0.85 -3.96
C SER A 38 8.58 -2.12 -3.12
N GLY A 39 8.75 -3.28 -3.75
CA GLY A 39 8.64 -4.58 -3.09
C GLY A 39 8.46 -5.75 -4.05
N GLY A 40 8.87 -6.95 -3.62
CA GLY A 40 8.60 -8.19 -4.37
C GLY A 40 9.17 -8.24 -5.80
N HIS A 41 10.34 -7.62 -6.03
CA HIS A 41 11.02 -7.48 -7.34
C HIS A 41 10.38 -6.52 -8.35
N TYR A 42 9.39 -5.71 -7.94
CA TYR A 42 8.77 -4.72 -8.79
C TYR A 42 8.90 -3.30 -8.21
N GLU A 43 8.95 -2.33 -9.11
CA GLU A 43 8.99 -0.90 -8.82
C GLU A 43 8.12 -0.19 -9.86
N PHE A 44 7.17 0.61 -9.41
CA PHE A 44 6.27 1.39 -10.28
C PHE A 44 5.57 2.49 -9.47
N ASP A 45 4.95 3.44 -10.17
CA ASP A 45 4.22 4.52 -9.55
C ASP A 45 2.70 4.30 -9.62
N ILE A 46 2.00 4.73 -8.57
CA ILE A 46 0.54 4.80 -8.48
C ILE A 46 0.13 6.27 -8.44
N ALA A 47 -0.89 6.64 -9.22
CA ALA A 47 -1.27 8.03 -9.43
C ALA A 47 -1.89 8.67 -8.18
N ASP A 48 -2.81 7.97 -7.50
CA ASP A 48 -3.54 8.52 -6.35
C ASP A 48 -3.97 7.46 -5.31
N CYS A 49 -4.67 7.93 -4.26
CA CYS A 49 -5.15 7.06 -3.18
C CYS A 49 -6.27 6.11 -3.62
N GLU A 50 -6.98 6.43 -4.69
CA GLU A 50 -8.06 5.60 -5.24
C GLU A 50 -7.45 4.41 -5.98
N ASP A 51 -6.49 4.65 -6.86
CA ASP A 51 -5.72 3.61 -7.53
C ASP A 51 -4.98 2.72 -6.52
N LEU A 52 -4.44 3.30 -5.44
CA LEU A 52 -3.80 2.55 -4.37
C LEU A 52 -4.80 1.61 -3.66
N ALA A 53 -5.99 2.10 -3.33
CA ALA A 53 -7.01 1.30 -2.68
C ALA A 53 -7.48 0.13 -3.57
N ASP A 54 -7.68 0.41 -4.86
CA ASP A 54 -8.02 -0.58 -5.86
C ASP A 54 -6.91 -1.62 -6.07
N PHE A 55 -5.66 -1.17 -6.11
CA PHE A 55 -4.50 -2.05 -6.18
C PHE A 55 -4.43 -2.98 -4.95
N CYS A 56 -4.58 -2.42 -3.75
CA CYS A 56 -4.61 -3.19 -2.52
C CYS A 56 -5.73 -4.24 -2.53
N LYS A 57 -6.92 -3.88 -3.07
CA LYS A 57 -8.05 -4.80 -3.24
C LYS A 57 -7.75 -5.94 -4.19
N LYS A 58 -7.24 -5.61 -5.38
CA LYS A 58 -6.93 -6.58 -6.43
C LYS A 58 -5.82 -7.54 -6.02
N ARG A 59 -4.83 -7.05 -5.27
CA ARG A 59 -3.66 -7.84 -4.82
C ARG A 59 -3.83 -8.49 -3.45
N GLY A 60 -4.89 -8.15 -2.70
CA GLY A 60 -5.10 -8.66 -1.36
C GLY A 60 -3.98 -8.23 -0.41
N LEU A 61 -3.75 -6.92 -0.33
CA LEU A 61 -2.74 -6.35 0.57
C LEU A 61 -3.34 -5.96 1.92
N TYR A 62 -2.57 -6.17 2.99
CA TYR A 62 -3.02 -5.96 4.37
C TYR A 62 -2.03 -5.11 5.17
N LEU A 63 -2.52 -4.42 6.20
CA LEU A 63 -1.68 -3.56 7.07
C LEU A 63 -0.79 -4.34 8.03
N LYS A 64 -1.13 -5.60 8.27
CA LYS A 64 -0.39 -6.49 9.16
C LYS A 64 -0.06 -7.76 8.38
N PRO A 65 1.09 -8.39 8.64
CA PRO A 65 1.35 -9.72 8.12
C PRO A 65 0.21 -10.65 8.58
N ASN A 66 -0.24 -11.53 7.69
CA ASN A 66 -1.11 -12.61 8.07
C ASN A 66 -0.32 -13.56 8.98
N ASN A 67 -0.80 -13.74 10.20
CA ASN A 67 -0.38 -14.87 11.02
C ASN A 67 -0.95 -16.13 10.37
N VAL A 68 -0.26 -16.65 9.36
CA VAL A 68 -0.50 -18.02 8.90
C VAL A 68 -0.04 -18.91 10.06
N GLN A 69 -1.01 -19.33 10.89
CA GLN A 69 -0.89 -20.50 11.75
C GLN A 69 -0.96 -21.76 10.89
#